data_AF-A0A349CJG0-F1
#
_entry.id   AF-A0A349CJG0-F1
#
_cell.length_a   1.000
_cell.length_b   1.000
_cell.length_c   1.000
_cell.angle_alpha   90.00
_cell.angle_beta   90.00
_cell.angle_gamma   90.00
#
_symmetry.space_group_name_H-M   'P 1'
#
loop_
_entity.id
_entity.type
_entity.pdbx_description
1 polymer ?
#
loop_
_entity_poly.entity_id
_entity_poly.type
_entity_poly.pdbx_seq_one_letter_code
_entity_poly.pdbx_strand_id
1 'polypeptide(L)' 'MKIKDILIHCCCAHCAAYTIKYWQEQGYNVTAFWYNPNIHPY' A
#
# COMPACT_ATOMS: atom_id res chain seq x y z
N MET A 1 -13.49 8.08 -17.23
CA MET A 1 -13.51 8.13 -15.75
C MET A 1 -12.12 8.55 -15.28
N LYS A 2 -12.01 9.50 -14.36
CA LYS A 2 -10.70 10.01 -13.90
C LYS A 2 -10.11 8.99 -12.92
N ILE A 3 -8.89 8.51 -13.18
CA ILE A 3 -8.15 7.64 -12.25
C ILE A 3 -7.81 8.48 -11.01
N LYS A 4 -8.03 7.90 -9.82
CA LYS A 4 -7.73 8.55 -8.54
C LYS A 4 -6.44 7.97 -7.97
N ASP A 5 -5.54 8.83 -7.50
CA ASP A 5 -4.32 8.41 -6.83
C ASP A 5 -4.58 8.13 -5.34
N ILE A 6 -3.94 7.10 -4.80
CA ILE A 6 -3.96 6.77 -3.37
C ILE A 6 -2.57 6.36 -2.89
N LEU A 7 -2.18 6.88 -1.71
CA LEU A 7 -0.96 6.51 -1.01
C LEU A 7 -1.30 5.61 0.18
N ILE A 8 -0.70 4.43 0.24
CA ILE A 8 -0.92 3.44 1.30
C ILE A 8 0.39 3.24 2.07
N HIS A 9 0.38 3.52 3.37
CA HIS A 9 1.48 3.09 4.24
C HIS A 9 1.42 1.56 4.46
N CYS A 10 2.56 0.88 4.35
CA CYS A 10 2.67 -0.54 4.64
C CYS A 10 3.92 -0.86 5.47
N CYS A 11 3.78 -1.68 6.50
CA CYS A 11 4.89 -2.20 7.30
C CYS A 11 5.17 -3.70 7.04
N CYS A 12 4.20 -4.42 6.47
CA CYS A 12 4.29 -5.84 6.12
C CYS A 12 3.78 -6.08 4.69
N ALA A 13 4.62 -6.65 3.84
CA ALA A 13 4.28 -6.92 2.44
C ALA A 13 3.09 -7.87 2.29
N HIS A 14 3.07 -8.97 3.06
CA HIS A 14 1.98 -9.96 3.01
C HIS A 14 0.64 -9.38 3.43
N CYS A 15 0.62 -8.54 4.47
CA CYS A 15 -0.61 -7.88 4.92
C CYS A 15 -1.12 -6.83 3.92
N ALA A 16 -0.21 -6.16 3.20
CA ALA A 16 -0.58 -5.14 2.23
C ALA A 16 -1.13 -5.70 0.92
N ALA A 17 -0.88 -6.97 0.59
CA ALA A 17 -1.23 -7.56 -0.70
C ALA A 17 -2.73 -7.46 -1.02
N TYR A 18 -3.60 -7.79 -0.06
CA TYR A 18 -5.04 -7.68 -0.26
C TYR A 18 -5.49 -6.22 -0.40
N THR A 19 -4.99 -5.32 0.45
CA THR A 19 -5.34 -3.89 0.42
C THR A 19 -4.97 -3.25 -0.92
N ILE A 20 -3.76 -3.52 -1.43
CA ILE A 20 -3.31 -3.01 -2.73
C ILE A 20 -4.22 -3.52 -3.86
N LYS A 21 -4.49 -4.84 -3.88
CA LYS A 21 -5.35 -5.45 -4.89
C LYS A 21 -6.76 -4.86 -4.88
N TYR A 22 -7.36 -4.71 -3.69
CA TYR A 22 -8.69 -4.12 -3.54
C TYR A 22 -8.78 -2.74 -4.19
N TRP A 23 -7.82 -1.84 -3.91
CA TRP A 23 -7.85 -0.48 -4.48
C TRP A 23 -7.57 -0.44 -5.98
N GLN A 24 -6.71 -1.32 -6.48
CA GLN A 24 -6.51 -1.49 -7.92
C GLN A 24 -7.80 -1.93 -8.62
N GLU A 25 -8.55 -2.86 -8.04
CA GLU A 25 -9.86 -3.32 -8.56
C GLU A 25 -10.92 -2.22 -8.53
N GLN A 26 -10.82 -1.24 -7.61
CA GLN A 26 -11.66 -0.04 -7.60
C GLN A 26 -11.22 1.03 -8.63
N GLY A 27 -10.16 0.79 -9.39
CA GLY A 27 -9.65 1.70 -10.43
C GLY A 27 -8.75 2.83 -9.91
N TYR A 28 -8.12 2.64 -8.76
CA TYR A 28 -7.15 3.60 -8.22
C TYR A 28 -5.73 3.33 -8.75
N ASN A 29 -4.95 4.39 -8.90
CA ASN A 29 -3.51 4.32 -9.04
C ASN A 29 -2.88 4.28 -7.64
N VAL A 30 -2.37 3.10 -7.27
CA VAL A 30 -1.92 2.82 -5.90
C VAL A 30 -0.41 3.02 -5.80
N THR A 31 0.03 3.89 -4.88
CA THR A 31 1.42 4.00 -4.44
C THR A 31 1.54 3.46 -3.02
N ALA A 32 2.57 2.67 -2.74
CA ALA A 32 2.84 2.15 -1.40
C ALA A 32 4.07 2.84 -0.79
N PHE A 33 3.94 3.31 0.45
CA PHE A 33 5.05 3.77 1.27
C PHE A 33 5.39 2.69 2.30
N TRP A 34 6.51 2.00 2.07
CA TRP A 34 6.97 0.96 2.98
C TRP A 34 7.80 1.57 4.13
N TYR A 35 7.35 1.35 5.37
CA TYR A 35 8.10 1.70 6.58
C TYR A 35 7.69 0.77 7.74
N ASN A 36 8.64 -0.01 8.26
CA ASN A 36 8.40 -0.90 9.40
C ASN A 36 9.18 -0.42 10.64
N PRO A 37 8.51 0.21 11.63
CA PRO A 37 9.18 0.71 12.84
C PRO A 37 9.67 -0.42 13.76
N ASN A 38 9.26 -1.68 13.51
CA ASN A 38 9.69 -2.84 14.30
C ASN A 38 11.00 -3.47 13.79
N ILE A 39 11.56 -3.00 12.68
CA ILE A 39 12.92 -3.38 12.28
C ILE A 39 13.87 -2.59 13.18
N HIS A 40 14.29 -3.24 14.27
CA HIS A 40 15.23 -2.67 15.21
C HIS A 40 16.57 -2.40 14.51
N PRO A 41 17.12 -1.17 14.58
CA PRO A 41 18.31 -0.80 13.82
C PRO A 41 19.63 -1.09 14.56
N TYR A 42 19.61 -1.80 15.69
CA TYR A 42 20.79 -2.18 16.46
C TYR A 42 20.73 -3.65 16.87
#